data_AF-A0A392Q8M5-F1
#
_entry.id   AF-A0A392Q8M5-F1
#
_cell.length_a   1.000
_cell.length_b   1.000
_cell.length_c   1.000
_cell.angle_alpha   90.00
_cell.angle_beta   90.00
_cell.angle_gamma   90.00
#
_symmetry.space_group_name_H-M   'P 1'
#
loop_
_entity.id
_entity.type
_entity.pdbx_description
1 polymer ?
#
loop_
_entity_poly.entity_id
_entity_poly.type
_entity_poly.pdbx_seq_one_letter_code
_entity_poly.pdbx_strand_id
1 'polypeptide(L)' 'VAKALAAEGKSGDWEIDRRSLKIGEKIASGSCGDLYHGVYLGEDVAVKVLKSEQLNDALEDEFTQEVAILRSVFC' A
#
# COMPACT_ATOMS: atom_id res chain seq x y z
N VAL A 1 0.75 -9.43 31.35
CA VAL A 1 0.81 -7.96 31.41
C VAL A 1 0.79 -7.43 30.00
N ALA A 2 -0.15 -6.54 29.70
CA ALA A 2 -0.40 -5.97 28.38
C ALA A 2 0.41 -4.69 28.12
N LYS A 3 0.47 -4.35 26.83
CA LYS A 3 0.86 -3.07 26.20
C LYS A 3 2.32 -2.88 25.82
N ALA A 4 2.54 -2.79 24.51
CA ALA A 4 3.46 -1.83 23.88
C ALA A 4 2.58 -1.02 22.92
N LEU A 5 2.12 0.15 23.35
CA LEU A 5 2.69 1.48 23.09
C LEU A 5 2.39 1.94 21.67
N ALA A 6 1.42 2.86 21.63
CA ALA A 6 1.03 3.63 20.47
C ALA A 6 2.19 4.51 20.00
N ALA A 7 2.54 4.40 18.72
CA ALA A 7 3.31 5.40 18.02
C ALA A 7 2.32 6.30 17.30
N GLU A 8 1.91 7.39 17.97
CA GLU A 8 1.19 8.49 17.32
C GLU A 8 2.23 9.39 16.65
N GLY A 9 2.78 8.92 15.53
CA GLY A 9 3.24 9.81 14.47
C GLY A 9 2.00 10.23 13.71
N LYS A 10 1.89 11.50 13.31
CA LYS A 10 0.77 12.02 12.54
C LYS A 10 0.78 11.38 11.15
N SER A 11 0.30 10.14 11.07
CA SER A 11 0.02 9.37 9.88
C SER A 11 -0.91 10.21 9.02
N GLY A 12 -0.48 10.59 7.82
CA GLY A 12 -1.31 11.39 6.92
C GLY A 12 -2.65 10.69 6.66
N ASP A 13 -3.68 11.41 6.20
CA ASP A 13 -5.04 10.91 5.91
C ASP A 13 -5.12 9.71 4.93
N TRP A 14 -3.97 9.16 4.52
CA TRP A 14 -3.75 8.13 3.51
C TRP A 14 -3.17 6.83 4.07
N GLU A 15 -2.75 6.82 5.34
CA GLU A 15 -2.26 5.63 6.02
C GLU A 15 -3.43 4.84 6.63
N ILE A 16 -3.42 3.52 6.44
CA ILE A 16 -4.51 2.65 6.87
C ILE A 16 -3.99 1.51 7.77
N ASP A 17 -4.78 1.09 8.75
CA ASP A 17 -4.47 -0.13 9.50
C ASP A 17 -4.67 -1.35 8.59
N ARG A 18 -3.59 -2.09 8.34
CA ARG A 18 -3.58 -3.36 7.60
C ARG A 18 -4.69 -4.32 8.01
N ARG A 19 -5.11 -4.33 9.29
CA ARG A 19 -6.17 -5.22 9.81
C ARG A 19 -7.56 -4.91 9.26
N SER A 20 -7.77 -3.67 8.81
CA SER A 20 -9.03 -3.22 8.21
C SER A 20 -9.12 -3.47 6.70
N LEU A 21 -8.03 -3.95 6.09
CA LEU A 21 -7.95 -4.32 4.68
C LEU A 21 -8.04 -5.84 4.53
N LYS A 22 -9.03 -6.33 3.80
CA LYS A 22 -9.13 -7.73 3.38
C LYS A 22 -8.51 -7.88 2.00
N ILE A 23 -7.47 -8.71 1.87
CA ILE A 23 -6.88 -9.06 0.58
C ILE A 23 -7.54 -10.33 0.05
N GLY A 24 -8.01 -10.27 -1.19
CA GLY A 24 -8.57 -11.38 -1.94
C GLY A 24 -7.57 -11.98 -2.93
N GLU A 25 -8.06 -12.31 -4.12
CA GLU A 25 -7.29 -12.97 -5.15
C GLU A 25 -6.27 -12.04 -5.82
N LYS A 26 -5.22 -12.64 -6.38
CA LYS A 26 -4.22 -11.93 -7.17
C LYS A 26 -4.78 -11.65 -8.56
N ILE A 27 -4.83 -10.37 -8.93
CA ILE A 27 -5.32 -9.91 -10.24
C ILE A 27 -4.18 -9.92 -11.26
N ALA A 28 -3.00 -9.44 -10.88
CA ALA A 28 -1.87 -9.31 -11.80
C ALA A 28 -0.51 -9.42 -11.08
N SER A 29 0.53 -9.71 -11.87
CA SER A 29 1.94 -9.57 -11.44
C SER A 29 2.62 -8.56 -12.35
N GLY A 30 3.29 -7.58 -11.78
CA GLY A 30 4.09 -6.61 -12.50
C GLY A 30 5.55 -6.61 -12.05
N SER A 31 6.33 -5.73 -12.66
CA SER A 31 7.74 -5.50 -12.31
C SER A 31 7.87 -5.01 -10.87
N CYS A 32 7.04 -4.03 -10.47
CA CYS A 32 7.14 -3.41 -9.15
C CYS A 32 6.48 -4.22 -8.03
N GLY A 33 5.68 -5.24 -8.35
CA GLY A 33 4.90 -5.95 -7.36
C GLY A 33 3.69 -6.67 -7.92
N ASP A 34 2.92 -7.25 -7.01
CA ASP A 34 1.73 -8.02 -7.32
C ASP A 34 0.47 -7.19 -6.98
N LEU A 35 -0.51 -7.19 -7.87
CA LEU A 35 -1.79 -6.50 -7.68
C LEU A 35 -2.84 -7.51 -7.24
N TYR A 36 -3.55 -7.20 -6.17
CA TYR A 36 -4.60 -8.01 -5.60
C TYR A 36 -5.93 -7.27 -5.59
N HIS A 37 -7.00 -8.03 -5.62
CA HIS A 37 -8.32 -7.56 -5.21
C HIS A 37 -8.34 -7.38 -3.69
N GLY A 38 -9.09 -6.41 -3.19
CA GLY A 38 -9.29 -6.24 -1.77
C GLY A 38 -10.59 -5.51 -1.44
N VAL A 39 -10.94 -5.55 -0.16
CA VAL A 39 -12.07 -4.80 0.40
C VAL A 39 -11.58 -4.00 1.59
N TYR A 40 -11.80 -2.69 1.57
CA TYR A 40 -11.45 -1.76 2.63
C TYR A 40 -12.70 -1.00 3.08
N LEU A 41 -13.08 -1.14 4.36
CA LEU A 41 -14.30 -0.53 4.92
C LEU A 41 -15.60 -0.84 4.15
N GLY A 42 -15.64 -1.95 3.42
CA GLY A 42 -16.78 -2.35 2.59
C GLY A 42 -16.67 -1.92 1.12
N GLU A 43 -15.69 -1.08 0.79
CA GLU A 43 -15.42 -0.61 -0.56
C GLU A 43 -14.46 -1.55 -1.29
N ASP A 44 -14.73 -1.76 -2.58
CA ASP A 44 -13.88 -2.53 -3.48
C ASP A 44 -12.60 -1.75 -3.82
N VAL A 45 -11.43 -2.37 -3.61
CA VAL A 45 -10.13 -1.72 -3.80
C VAL A 45 -9.12 -2.62 -4.50
N ALA A 46 -8.19 -2.01 -5.21
CA ALA A 46 -7.01 -2.68 -5.75
C ALA A 46 -5.82 -2.50 -4.79
N VAL A 47 -5.15 -3.59 -4.42
CA VAL A 47 -4.04 -3.58 -3.46
C VAL A 47 -2.75 -3.98 -4.15
N LYS A 48 -1.83 -3.03 -4.36
CA LYS A 48 -0.50 -3.28 -4.92
C LYS A 48 0.47 -3.62 -3.80
N VAL A 49 1.01 -4.83 -3.81
CA VAL A 49 2.01 -5.33 -2.85
C VAL A 49 3.37 -5.32 -3.52
N LEU A 50 4.30 -4.52 -3.01
CA LEU A 50 5.66 -4.43 -3.53
C LEU A 50 6.51 -5.62 -3.03
N LYS A 51 7.38 -6.14 -3.89
CA LYS A 51 8.27 -7.28 -3.55
C LYS A 51 9.47 -6.79 -2.75
N SER A 52 9.70 -7.37 -1.57
CA SER A 52 10.77 -6.96 -0.66
C SER A 52 12.17 -7.28 -1.19
N GLU A 53 12.33 -8.29 -2.05
CA GLU A 53 13.64 -8.69 -2.57
C GLU A 53 14.19 -7.73 -3.65
N GLN A 54 13.41 -6.74 -4.09
CA GLN A 54 13.77 -5.81 -5.17
C GLN A 54 13.83 -4.34 -4.73
N LEU A 55 13.87 -4.08 -3.41
CA LEU A 55 14.11 -2.76 -2.84
C LEU A 55 15.56 -2.30 -3.12
N ASN A 56 15.82 -1.94 -4.37
CA ASN A 56 16.96 -1.12 -4.78
C ASN A 56 16.48 0.33 -4.92
N ASP A 57 17.38 1.30 -4.75
CA ASP A 57 17.09 2.74 -4.85
C ASP A 57 16.27 3.11 -6.11
N ALA A 58 16.49 2.41 -7.23
CA ALA A 58 15.75 2.62 -8.48
C ALA A 58 14.25 2.25 -8.40
N LEU A 59 13.87 1.24 -7.60
CA LEU A 59 12.48 0.85 -7.42
C LEU A 59 11.76 1.79 -6.46
N GLU A 60 12.47 2.34 -5.47
CA GLU A 60 11.95 3.40 -4.60
C GLU A 60 11.66 4.68 -5.42
N ASP A 61 12.53 5.02 -6.37
CA ASP A 61 12.30 6.11 -7.32
C ASP A 61 11.08 5.86 -8.22
N GLU A 62 10.93 4.66 -8.80
CA GLU A 62 9.75 4.30 -9.59
C GLU A 62 8.46 4.35 -8.76
N PHE A 63 8.48 3.83 -7.53
CA PHE A 63 7.33 3.88 -6.63
C PHE A 63 6.98 5.33 -6.26
N THR A 64 7.98 6.14 -5.94
CA THR A 64 7.80 7.57 -5.62
C THR A 64 7.19 8.31 -6.81
N GLN A 65 7.64 8.00 -8.03
CA GLN A 65 7.13 8.60 -9.25
C GLN A 65 5.68 8.17 -9.54
N GLU A 66 5.35 6.88 -9.41
CA GLU A 66 3.96 6.40 -9.52
C GLU A 66 3.04 7.05 -8.48
N VAL A 67 3.46 7.12 -7.20
CA VAL A 67 2.68 7.74 -6.12
C VAL A 67 2.51 9.24 -6.36
N ALA A 68 3.54 9.94 -6.85
CA ALA A 68 3.46 11.36 -7.19
C ALA A 68 2.43 11.62 -8.30
N ILE A 69 2.41 10.76 -9.34
CA ILE A 69 1.41 10.84 -10.41
C ILE A 69 0.01 10.59 -9.86
N LEU A 70 -0.18 9.53 -9.06
CA LEU A 70 -1.48 9.22 -8.47
C LEU A 70 -1.99 10.37 -7.58
N ARG A 71 -1.10 10.98 -6.79
CA ARG A 71 -1.44 12.17 -5.98
C ARG A 71 -1.79 13.39 -6.81
N SER A 72 -1.16 13.59 -7.97
CA SER A 72 -1.43 14.75 -8.82
C SER A 72 -2.71 14.63 -9.65
N VAL A 73 -3.20 13.42 -9.90
CA VAL A 73 -4.32 13.17 -10.83
C VAL A 73 -5.61 12.84 -10.09
N PHE A 74 -5.51 12.25 -8.89
CA PHE A 74 -6.67 11.77 -8.13
C PHE A 74 -6.96 12.54 -6.82
N CYS A 75 -6.17 13.58 -6.50
CA CYS A 75 -6.49 14.58 -5.45
C CYS A 75 -7.02 15.86 -6.10
#